data_AF-A0A5P9PP52-F1
#
_entry.id   AF-A0A5P9PP52-F1
#
_cell.length_a   1.000
_cell.length_b   1.000
_cell.length_c   1.000
_cell.angle_alpha   90.00
_cell.angle_beta   90.00
_cell.angle_gamma   90.00
#
_symmetry.space_group_name_H-M   'P 1'
#
loop_
_entity.id
_entity.type
_entity.pdbx_description
1 polymer ?
#
loop_
_entity_poly.entity_id
_entity_poly.type
_entity_poly.pdbx_seq_one_letter_code
_entity_poly.pdbx_strand_id
1 'polypeptide(L)'
;MARVIHVFRQPDRFVAGTVGEPGDRTFYLQASEDVRTISVTIEKQQVAVLAERLGSLLDEVATRFGAEIPAETPDELVDAEPLTVPVEEEFRVGTMGLGWDAESSAVVIELLAVTEGEVDETVVLDDTEEGPDAVRVFLSPVAARAFAERADRVVNAGRKPCPLCGEPLDPEGHICPRQNGYRRDVDVIEE
;
A
#
# COMPACT_ATOMS: atom_id res chain seq x y z
N MET A 1 -26.22 -10.74 3.27
CA MET A 1 -26.55 -9.30 3.10
C MET A 1 -25.94 -8.86 1.78
N ALA A 2 -26.50 -7.85 1.11
CA ALA A 2 -25.83 -7.27 -0.06
C ALA A 2 -24.53 -6.59 0.40
N ARG A 3 -23.44 -6.76 -0.37
CA ARG A 3 -22.15 -6.15 -0.05
C ARG A 3 -22.16 -4.64 -0.24
N VAL A 4 -21.26 -3.95 0.46
CA VAL A 4 -21.00 -2.51 0.28
C VAL A 4 -19.74 -2.32 -0.57
N ILE A 5 -19.85 -1.56 -1.67
CA ILE A 5 -18.70 -1.18 -2.49
C ILE A 5 -18.47 0.33 -2.35
N HIS A 6 -17.37 0.71 -1.69
CA HIS A 6 -16.92 2.08 -1.57
C HIS A 6 -16.16 2.49 -2.82
N VAL A 7 -16.86 3.14 -3.76
CA VAL A 7 -16.24 3.63 -5.00
C VAL A 7 -15.70 5.04 -4.83
N PHE A 8 -14.47 5.26 -5.27
CA PHE A 8 -13.76 6.53 -5.38
C PHE A 8 -13.34 6.74 -6.84
N ARG A 9 -14.12 7.54 -7.59
CA ARG A 9 -13.88 7.75 -9.03
C ARG A 9 -12.80 8.80 -9.28
N GLN A 10 -12.73 9.80 -8.42
CA GLN A 10 -11.74 10.88 -8.50
C GLN A 10 -11.25 11.20 -7.08
N PRO A 11 -10.54 10.26 -6.42
CA PRO A 11 -10.05 10.50 -5.06
C PRO A 11 -9.12 11.70 -5.04
N ASP A 12 -9.27 12.56 -4.03
CA ASP A 12 -8.29 13.62 -3.73
C ASP A 12 -6.98 13.00 -3.27
N ARG A 13 -7.06 11.84 -2.60
CA ARG A 13 -5.89 11.17 -2.01
C ARG A 13 -6.11 9.67 -1.91
N PHE A 14 -5.16 8.88 -2.39
CA PHE A 14 -5.07 7.45 -2.12
C PHE A 14 -3.64 7.10 -1.71
N VAL A 15 -3.46 6.58 -0.49
CA VAL A 15 -2.12 6.40 0.09
C VAL A 15 -2.00 5.11 0.90
N ALA A 16 -0.80 4.54 0.87
CA ALA A 16 -0.36 3.57 1.87
C ALA A 16 0.27 4.30 3.06
N GLY A 17 0.05 3.77 4.27
CA GLY A 17 0.65 4.27 5.49
C GLY A 17 0.66 3.21 6.59
N THR A 18 1.28 3.55 7.73
CA THR A 18 1.36 2.67 8.90
C THR A 18 1.10 3.41 10.19
N VAL A 19 0.51 2.71 11.16
CA VAL A 19 0.38 3.16 12.56
C VAL A 19 1.11 2.15 13.46
N GLY A 20 1.78 2.63 14.51
CA GLY A 20 2.54 1.79 15.46
C GLY A 20 4.06 1.93 15.35
N GLU A 21 4.77 1.17 16.19
CA GLU A 21 6.23 1.24 16.31
C GLU A 21 6.94 0.33 15.29
N PRO A 22 8.17 0.65 14.84
CA PRO A 22 8.93 -0.20 13.93
C PRO A 22 9.13 -1.65 14.44
N GLY A 23 8.40 -2.59 13.85
CA GLY A 23 8.38 -4.00 14.23
C GLY A 23 6.96 -4.49 14.58
N ASP A 24 6.09 -3.57 14.98
CA ASP A 24 4.69 -3.82 15.32
C ASP A 24 3.79 -2.76 14.66
N ARG A 25 3.94 -2.64 13.34
CA ARG A 25 3.19 -1.66 12.54
C ARG A 25 1.99 -2.32 11.88
N THR A 26 0.83 -1.70 12.02
CA THR A 26 -0.35 -2.01 11.21
C THR A 26 -0.30 -1.16 9.95
N PHE A 27 -0.47 -1.80 8.79
CA PHE A 27 -0.50 -1.13 7.49
C PHE A 27 -1.94 -0.82 7.09
N TYR A 28 -2.13 0.36 6.51
CA TYR A 28 -3.41 0.84 6.02
C TYR A 28 -3.30 1.34 4.59
N LEU A 29 -4.36 1.14 3.81
CA LEU A 29 -4.65 1.94 2.63
C LEU A 29 -5.76 2.92 2.98
N GLN A 30 -5.59 4.18 2.60
CA GLN A 30 -6.57 5.24 2.86
C GLN A 30 -6.94 5.94 1.56
N ALA A 31 -8.23 5.96 1.26
CA ALA A 31 -8.82 6.70 0.14
C ALA A 31 -9.63 7.87 0.71
N SER A 32 -9.45 9.08 0.17
CA SER A 32 -10.22 10.27 0.54
C SER A 32 -10.77 10.98 -0.69
N GLU A 33 -12.01 11.45 -0.58
CA GLU A 33 -12.73 12.25 -1.58
C GLU A 33 -13.68 13.18 -0.83
N ASP A 34 -13.49 14.49 -1.00
CA ASP A 34 -14.15 15.55 -0.25
C ASP A 34 -14.05 15.35 1.29
N VAL A 35 -15.18 15.03 1.92
CA VAL A 35 -15.30 14.82 3.38
C VAL A 35 -15.28 13.34 3.75
N ARG A 36 -15.19 12.44 2.77
CA ARG A 36 -15.24 11.00 2.96
C ARG A 36 -13.82 10.45 2.96
N THR A 37 -13.46 9.76 4.03
CA THR A 37 -12.22 8.98 4.12
C THR A 37 -12.56 7.55 4.50
N ILE A 38 -12.03 6.58 3.77
CA ILE A 38 -12.12 5.16 4.11
C ILE A 38 -10.72 4.63 4.31
N SER A 39 -10.53 3.88 5.40
CA SER A 39 -9.28 3.22 5.74
C SER A 39 -9.51 1.71 5.85
N VAL A 40 -8.68 0.94 5.15
CA VAL A 40 -8.69 -0.52 5.22
C VAL A 40 -7.34 -1.01 5.69
N THR A 41 -7.34 -2.03 6.56
CA THR A 41 -6.10 -2.67 7.01
C THR A 41 -5.64 -3.67 5.97
N ILE A 42 -4.34 -3.72 5.72
CA ILE A 42 -3.74 -4.56 4.70
C ILE A 42 -2.46 -5.19 5.24
N GLU A 43 -2.06 -6.36 4.75
CA GLU A 43 -0.77 -6.94 5.13
C GLU A 43 0.39 -6.24 4.42
N LYS A 44 1.55 -6.17 5.08
CA LYS A 44 2.77 -5.60 4.48
C LYS A 44 3.10 -6.22 3.11
N GLN A 45 2.95 -7.55 2.99
CA GLN A 45 3.25 -8.26 1.75
C GLN A 45 2.25 -7.90 0.63
N GLN A 46 0.98 -7.72 0.96
CA GLN A 46 -0.03 -7.27 0.00
C GLN A 46 0.29 -5.85 -0.50
N VAL A 47 0.72 -4.92 0.37
CA VAL A 47 1.14 -3.57 -0.06
C VAL A 47 2.31 -3.64 -1.05
N ALA A 48 3.32 -4.48 -0.76
CA ALA A 48 4.47 -4.67 -1.64
C ALA A 48 4.05 -5.24 -3.02
N VAL A 49 3.21 -6.27 -3.02
CA VAL A 49 2.69 -6.88 -4.25
C VAL A 49 1.85 -5.89 -5.05
N LEU A 50 1.04 -5.06 -4.38
CA LEU A 50 0.23 -4.04 -5.04
C LEU A 50 1.12 -2.99 -5.73
N ALA A 51 2.16 -2.51 -5.07
CA ALA A 51 3.10 -1.54 -5.64
C ALA A 51 3.83 -2.11 -6.87
N GLU A 52 4.35 -3.33 -6.77
CA GLU A 52 5.06 -4.01 -7.87
C GLU A 52 4.14 -4.25 -9.09
N ARG A 53 2.92 -4.77 -8.84
CA ARG A 53 1.95 -5.04 -9.91
C ARG A 53 1.44 -3.77 -10.56
N LEU A 54 1.27 -2.71 -9.79
CA LEU A 54 0.87 -1.40 -10.31
C LEU A 54 1.94 -0.83 -11.24
N GLY A 55 3.22 -0.88 -10.84
CA GLY A 55 4.33 -0.48 -11.71
C GLY A 55 4.37 -1.27 -13.01
N SER A 56 4.26 -2.60 -12.93
CA SER A 56 4.25 -3.48 -14.10
C SER A 56 3.08 -3.17 -15.06
N LEU A 57 1.89 -2.92 -14.52
CA LEU A 57 0.71 -2.55 -15.31
C LEU A 57 0.92 -1.21 -16.02
N LEU A 58 1.46 -0.21 -15.34
CA LEU A 58 1.73 1.11 -15.94
C LEU A 58 2.73 1.00 -17.10
N ASP A 59 3.78 0.19 -16.95
CA ASP A 59 4.79 -0.01 -17.99
C ASP A 59 4.19 -0.72 -19.23
N GLU A 60 3.31 -1.72 -19.01
CA GLU A 60 2.58 -2.38 -20.08
C GLU A 60 1.62 -1.41 -20.79
N VAL A 61 0.89 -0.60 -20.03
CA VAL A 61 -0.06 0.39 -20.57
C VAL A 61 0.66 1.46 -21.38
N ALA A 62 1.79 2.00 -20.90
CA ALA A 62 2.62 2.93 -21.64
C ALA A 62 3.07 2.33 -22.99
N THR A 63 3.51 1.07 -22.97
CA THR A 63 3.97 0.37 -24.17
C THR A 63 2.84 0.10 -25.17
N ARG A 64 1.66 -0.33 -24.69
CA ARG A 64 0.57 -0.80 -25.53
C ARG A 64 -0.35 0.32 -26.03
N PHE A 65 -0.61 1.31 -25.19
CA PHE A 65 -1.58 2.39 -25.46
C PHE A 65 -0.91 3.74 -25.69
N GLY A 66 0.42 3.83 -25.56
CA GLY A 66 1.15 5.08 -25.75
C GLY A 66 0.83 6.14 -24.69
N ALA A 67 0.38 5.71 -23.51
CA ALA A 67 0.10 6.62 -22.40
C ALA A 67 1.40 7.32 -21.98
N GLU A 68 1.36 8.65 -21.88
CA GLU A 68 2.47 9.44 -21.36
C GLU A 68 2.53 9.30 -19.84
N ILE A 69 3.23 8.26 -19.38
CA ILE A 69 3.44 7.98 -17.97
C ILE A 69 4.90 8.32 -17.65
N PRO A 70 5.17 9.31 -16.79
CA PRO A 70 6.51 9.59 -16.31
C PRO A 70 7.15 8.33 -15.69
N ALA A 71 8.46 8.14 -15.93
CA ALA A 71 9.21 7.05 -15.32
C ALA A 71 9.32 7.20 -13.79
N GLU A 72 9.30 8.44 -13.30
CA GLU A 72 9.39 8.81 -11.89
C GLU A 72 8.22 9.72 -11.52
N THR A 73 7.83 9.69 -10.25
CA THR A 73 6.78 10.56 -9.73
C THR A 73 7.20 12.03 -9.80
N PRO A 74 6.38 12.92 -10.38
CA PRO A 74 6.62 14.36 -10.33
C PRO A 74 6.68 14.86 -8.88
N ASP A 75 7.59 15.78 -8.56
CA ASP A 75 7.79 16.30 -7.19
C ASP A 75 6.49 16.79 -6.53
N GLU A 76 5.59 17.38 -7.32
CA GLU A 76 4.29 17.90 -6.88
C GLU A 76 3.32 16.81 -6.38
N LEU A 77 3.53 15.57 -6.79
CA LEU A 77 2.71 14.40 -6.40
C LEU A 77 3.40 13.53 -5.35
N VAL A 78 4.62 13.89 -4.92
CA VAL A 78 5.32 13.19 -3.85
C VAL A 78 4.64 13.51 -2.52
N ASP A 79 3.70 12.65 -2.14
CA ASP A 79 3.05 12.74 -0.84
C ASP A 79 3.92 12.07 0.24
N ALA A 80 4.29 12.85 1.26
CA ALA A 80 4.97 12.40 2.49
C ALA A 80 4.14 12.68 3.76
N GLU A 81 2.91 13.17 3.62
CA GLU A 81 2.02 13.49 4.72
C GLU A 81 1.52 12.21 5.42
N PRO A 82 1.26 12.25 6.74
CA PRO A 82 0.74 11.11 7.48
C PRO A 82 -0.66 10.67 6.99
N LEU A 83 -1.15 9.55 7.52
CA LEU A 83 -2.55 9.17 7.37
C LEU A 83 -3.45 10.23 8.03
N THR A 84 -4.59 10.51 7.41
CA THR A 84 -5.63 11.36 8.00
C THR A 84 -6.18 10.68 9.24
N VAL A 85 -6.30 11.43 10.33
CA VAL A 85 -6.83 10.96 11.62
C VAL A 85 -8.29 11.39 11.81
N PRO A 86 -9.15 10.55 12.44
CA PRO A 86 -8.84 9.24 13.00
C PRO A 86 -8.68 8.14 11.93
N VAL A 87 -7.78 7.17 12.18
CA VAL A 87 -7.61 6.00 11.32
C VAL A 87 -8.48 4.88 11.87
N GLU A 88 -9.68 4.74 11.30
CA GLU A 88 -10.64 3.70 11.68
C GLU A 88 -10.67 2.63 10.59
N GLU A 89 -10.48 1.37 10.99
CA GLU A 89 -10.53 0.23 10.07
C GLU A 89 -11.99 -0.03 9.65
N GLU A 90 -12.27 0.06 8.35
CA GLU A 90 -13.53 -0.39 7.78
C GLU A 90 -13.56 -1.93 7.70
N PHE A 91 -12.50 -2.52 7.14
CA PHE A 91 -12.27 -3.95 7.09
C PHE A 91 -10.80 -4.28 6.81
N ARG A 92 -10.45 -5.56 6.94
CA ARG A 92 -9.14 -6.11 6.54
C ARG A 92 -9.19 -6.65 5.11
N VAL A 93 -8.23 -6.25 4.28
CA VAL A 93 -8.11 -6.69 2.88
C VAL A 93 -7.70 -8.16 2.81
N GLY A 94 -8.47 -8.96 2.08
CA GLY A 94 -8.14 -10.35 1.73
C GLY A 94 -7.61 -10.46 0.31
N THR A 95 -8.39 -9.98 -0.66
CA THR A 95 -8.09 -10.09 -2.10
C THR A 95 -7.94 -8.70 -2.71
N MET A 96 -7.03 -8.57 -3.68
CA MET A 96 -6.80 -7.33 -4.42
C MET A 96 -6.99 -7.57 -5.92
N GLY A 97 -7.85 -6.77 -6.54
CA GLY A 97 -8.01 -6.64 -7.97
C GLY A 97 -7.23 -5.45 -8.51
N LEU A 98 -6.65 -5.62 -9.70
CA LEU A 98 -5.96 -4.54 -10.42
C LEU A 98 -6.32 -4.62 -11.91
N GLY A 99 -6.70 -3.49 -12.51
CA GLY A 99 -7.07 -3.42 -13.91
C GLY A 99 -6.79 -2.06 -14.56
N TRP A 100 -6.87 -2.02 -15.88
CA TRP A 100 -6.79 -0.79 -16.67
C TRP A 100 -8.11 -0.55 -17.38
N ASP A 101 -8.71 0.62 -17.16
CA ASP A 101 -9.86 1.10 -17.91
C ASP A 101 -9.37 1.99 -19.07
N ALA A 102 -9.50 1.48 -20.30
CA ALA A 102 -9.07 2.18 -21.50
C ALA A 102 -10.00 3.35 -21.87
N GLU A 103 -11.27 3.34 -21.46
CA GLU A 103 -12.22 4.42 -21.78
C GLU A 103 -11.91 5.67 -20.97
N SER A 104 -11.67 5.50 -19.67
CA SER A 104 -11.31 6.60 -18.77
C SER A 104 -9.81 6.85 -18.64
N SER A 105 -8.97 6.00 -19.25
CA SER A 105 -7.51 6.02 -19.09
C SER A 105 -7.08 6.02 -17.62
N ALA A 106 -7.68 5.13 -16.84
CA ALA A 106 -7.48 5.05 -15.40
C ALA A 106 -7.07 3.63 -14.96
N VAL A 107 -6.23 3.58 -13.93
CA VAL A 107 -5.97 2.34 -13.21
C VAL A 107 -7.08 2.12 -12.20
N VAL A 108 -7.63 0.91 -12.18
CA VAL A 108 -8.66 0.48 -11.24
C VAL A 108 -8.02 -0.45 -10.22
N ILE A 109 -8.07 -0.06 -8.95
CA ILE A 109 -7.63 -0.87 -7.81
C ILE A 109 -8.87 -1.25 -7.02
N GLU A 110 -9.05 -2.55 -6.77
CA GLU A 110 -10.14 -3.05 -5.93
C GLU A 110 -9.59 -3.85 -4.76
N LEU A 111 -10.09 -3.56 -3.56
CA LEU A 111 -9.66 -4.17 -2.31
C LEU A 111 -10.89 -4.84 -1.70
N LEU A 112 -10.90 -6.17 -1.66
CA LEU A 112 -12.01 -6.96 -1.14
C LEU A 112 -11.71 -7.36 0.32
N ALA A 113 -12.73 -7.27 1.17
CA ALA A 113 -12.64 -7.72 2.55
C ALA A 113 -12.31 -9.21 2.64
N VAL A 114 -11.54 -9.59 3.66
CA VAL A 114 -11.22 -10.99 3.93
C VAL A 114 -12.48 -11.76 4.32
N THR A 115 -12.63 -12.96 3.75
CA THR A 115 -13.73 -13.90 4.02
C THR A 115 -13.20 -15.23 4.54
N GLU A 116 -14.04 -16.00 5.23
CA GLU A 116 -13.67 -17.34 5.73
C GLU A 116 -13.49 -18.39 4.61
N GLY A 117 -14.01 -18.12 3.41
CA GLY A 117 -13.84 -18.96 2.22
C GLY A 117 -12.99 -18.30 1.13
N GLU A 118 -12.57 -19.09 0.15
CA GLU A 118 -11.92 -18.58 -1.06
C GLU A 118 -12.89 -17.66 -1.83
N VAL A 119 -12.39 -16.49 -2.22
CA VAL A 119 -13.12 -15.56 -3.09
C VAL A 119 -12.93 -16.03 -4.53
N ASP A 120 -14.03 -16.27 -5.23
CA ASP A 120 -14.00 -16.59 -6.66
C ASP A 120 -13.48 -15.37 -7.45
N GLU A 121 -12.49 -15.59 -8.33
CA GLU A 121 -11.90 -14.53 -9.16
C GLU A 121 -12.95 -13.80 -10.02
N THR A 122 -14.08 -14.43 -10.33
CA THR A 122 -15.18 -13.82 -11.07
C THR A 122 -15.89 -12.69 -10.33
N VAL A 123 -15.72 -12.59 -9.00
CA VAL A 123 -16.31 -11.53 -8.17
C VAL A 123 -15.43 -10.27 -8.13
N VAL A 124 -14.16 -10.39 -8.53
CA VAL A 124 -13.19 -9.29 -8.55
C VAL A 124 -13.44 -8.41 -9.76
N LEU A 125 -13.57 -7.10 -9.54
CA LEU A 125 -13.97 -6.08 -10.52
C LEU A 125 -15.37 -6.29 -11.11
N ASP A 126 -16.18 -7.13 -10.48
CA ASP A 126 -17.57 -7.35 -10.84
C ASP A 126 -18.50 -6.54 -9.91
N ASP A 127 -19.64 -6.09 -10.42
CA ASP A 127 -20.59 -5.21 -9.71
C ASP A 127 -21.82 -5.97 -9.17
N THR A 128 -21.77 -7.31 -9.11
CA THR A 128 -22.86 -8.10 -8.50
C THR A 128 -23.07 -7.72 -7.03
N GLU A 129 -24.31 -7.88 -6.58
CA GLU A 129 -24.70 -7.61 -5.18
C GLU A 129 -24.16 -8.67 -4.20
N GLU A 130 -23.55 -9.74 -4.72
CA GLU A 130 -22.98 -10.85 -3.98
C GLU A 130 -21.44 -10.72 -3.92
N GLY A 131 -20.86 -10.90 -2.73
CA GLY A 131 -19.42 -10.86 -2.52
C GLY A 131 -19.06 -10.24 -1.17
N PRO A 132 -17.76 -10.09 -0.87
CA PRO A 132 -17.30 -9.31 0.27
C PRO A 132 -17.41 -7.80 0.02
N ASP A 133 -17.42 -7.02 1.10
CA ASP A 133 -17.32 -5.56 1.02
C ASP A 133 -16.02 -5.16 0.31
N ALA A 134 -16.05 -4.05 -0.42
CA ALA A 134 -14.93 -3.65 -1.25
C ALA A 134 -14.69 -2.14 -1.24
N VAL A 135 -13.44 -1.74 -1.46
CA VAL A 135 -13.05 -0.37 -1.82
C VAL A 135 -12.53 -0.41 -3.24
N ARG A 136 -13.12 0.38 -4.13
CA ARG A 136 -12.69 0.51 -5.53
C ARG A 136 -12.21 1.93 -5.79
N VAL A 137 -10.97 2.07 -6.23
CA VAL A 137 -10.30 3.35 -6.45
C VAL A 137 -9.85 3.45 -7.89
N PHE A 138 -10.16 4.58 -8.52
CA PHE A 138 -9.71 4.92 -9.86
C PHE A 138 -8.60 5.96 -9.75
N LEU A 139 -7.45 5.69 -10.36
CA LEU A 139 -6.30 6.60 -10.37
C LEU A 139 -5.89 6.94 -11.79
N SER A 140 -5.47 8.19 -11.99
CA SER A 140 -4.70 8.52 -13.19
C SER A 140 -3.38 7.72 -13.20
N PRO A 141 -2.77 7.46 -14.37
CA PRO A 141 -1.50 6.74 -14.42
C PRO A 141 -0.39 7.38 -13.58
N VAL A 142 -0.36 8.71 -13.54
CA VAL A 142 0.64 9.46 -12.77
C VAL A 142 0.38 9.34 -11.26
N ALA A 143 -0.89 9.39 -10.83
CA ALA A 143 -1.24 9.18 -9.42
C ALA A 143 -0.98 7.73 -8.97
N ALA A 144 -1.21 6.76 -9.86
CA ALA A 144 -0.87 5.36 -9.63
C ALA A 144 0.65 5.17 -9.46
N ARG A 145 1.50 5.82 -10.28
CA ARG A 145 2.96 5.82 -10.11
C ARG A 145 3.37 6.39 -8.75
N ALA A 146 2.80 7.55 -8.38
CA ALA A 146 3.04 8.20 -7.09
C ALA A 146 2.67 7.30 -5.91
N PHE A 147 1.52 6.61 -6.00
CA PHE A 147 1.10 5.64 -5.00
C PHE A 147 2.09 4.46 -4.91
N ALA A 148 2.50 3.87 -6.03
CA ALA A 148 3.44 2.74 -6.03
C ALA A 148 4.76 3.10 -5.34
N GLU A 149 5.36 4.24 -5.70
CA GLU A 149 6.62 4.70 -5.09
C GLU A 149 6.47 5.02 -3.59
N ARG A 150 5.34 5.62 -3.19
CA ARG A 150 5.03 5.82 -1.77
C ARG A 150 4.88 4.47 -1.04
N ALA A 151 4.12 3.54 -1.61
CA ALA A 151 3.90 2.22 -1.02
C ALA A 151 5.23 1.48 -0.81
N ASP A 152 6.12 1.52 -1.80
CA ASP A 152 7.47 0.97 -1.68
C ASP A 152 8.26 1.64 -0.56
N ARG A 153 8.23 2.98 -0.46
CA ARG A 153 8.88 3.71 0.65
C ARG A 153 8.32 3.27 1.99
N VAL A 154 7.00 3.11 2.15
CA VAL A 154 6.35 2.72 3.41
C VAL A 154 6.69 1.27 3.79
N VAL A 155 6.67 0.35 2.83
CA VAL A 155 7.06 -1.06 3.03
C VAL A 155 8.53 -1.16 3.48
N ASN A 156 9.40 -0.36 2.86
CA ASN A 156 10.83 -0.34 3.13
C ASN A 156 11.25 0.57 4.29
N ALA A 157 10.34 1.38 4.86
CA ALA A 157 10.60 2.25 6.02
C ALA A 157 10.77 1.46 7.34
N GLY A 158 11.24 0.22 7.28
CA GLY A 158 11.54 -0.61 8.44
C GLY A 158 12.84 -0.25 9.13
N ARG A 159 13.21 -1.06 10.12
CA ARG A 159 14.50 -0.98 10.82
C ARG A 159 15.63 -1.03 9.79
N LYS A 160 16.61 -0.14 9.91
CA LYS A 160 17.80 -0.14 9.05
C LYS A 160 18.38 -1.56 9.01
N PRO A 161 18.75 -2.09 7.83
CA PRO A 161 19.43 -3.36 7.77
C PRO A 161 20.78 -3.25 8.49
N CYS A 162 21.16 -4.29 9.22
CA CYS A 162 22.48 -4.39 9.82
C CYS A 162 23.53 -4.33 8.70
N PRO A 163 24.50 -3.39 8.74
CA PRO A 163 25.51 -3.26 7.69
C PRO A 163 26.40 -4.50 7.55
N LEU A 164 26.35 -5.41 8.53
CA LEU A 164 27.15 -6.62 8.55
C LEU A 164 26.40 -7.84 8.03
N CYS A 165 25.18 -8.13 8.50
CA CYS A 165 24.44 -9.33 8.09
C CYS A 165 23.22 -9.08 7.20
N GLY A 166 22.76 -7.83 7.07
CA GLY A 166 21.56 -7.48 6.30
C GLY A 166 20.23 -7.62 7.07
N GLU A 167 20.24 -8.25 8.25
CA GLU A 167 19.04 -8.43 9.08
C GLU A 167 18.58 -7.10 9.73
N PRO A 168 17.27 -6.91 9.98
CA PRO A 168 16.75 -5.68 10.58
C PRO A 168 17.34 -5.38 11.97
N LEU A 169 17.79 -4.14 12.20
CA LEU A 169 18.33 -3.71 13.49
C LEU A 169 17.24 -3.54 14.55
N ASP A 170 17.30 -4.32 15.63
CA ASP A 170 16.40 -4.15 16.77
C ASP A 170 16.74 -2.90 17.61
N PRO A 171 15.75 -2.09 18.04
CA PRO A 171 15.97 -0.92 18.90
C PRO A 171 16.56 -1.28 20.28
N GLU A 172 16.28 -2.46 20.82
CA GLU A 172 16.90 -2.93 22.06
C GLU A 172 18.34 -3.42 21.79
N GLY A 173 18.66 -3.81 20.54
CA GLY A 173 19.98 -4.19 20.08
C GLY A 173 19.96 -5.43 19.20
N HIS A 174 20.69 -5.37 18.08
CA HIS A 174 20.75 -6.46 17.10
C HIS A 174 21.89 -7.44 17.39
N ILE A 175 21.55 -8.73 17.59
CA ILE A 175 22.54 -9.81 17.72
C ILE A 175 22.96 -10.25 16.30
N CYS A 176 24.09 -9.71 15.82
CA CYS A 176 24.58 -10.00 14.48
C CYS A 176 25.25 -11.40 14.43
N PRO A 177 24.75 -12.35 13.60
CA PRO A 177 25.39 -13.65 13.44
C PRO A 177 26.81 -13.55 12.89
N ARG A 178 27.10 -12.51 12.06
CA ARG A 178 28.45 -12.25 11.52
C ARG A 178 29.43 -11.69 12.55
N GLN A 179 28.96 -11.25 13.72
CA GLN A 179 29.81 -10.86 14.86
C GLN A 179 29.83 -11.92 15.98
N ASN A 180 29.37 -13.15 15.73
CA ASN A 180 29.20 -14.18 16.77
C ASN A 180 28.40 -13.67 17.99
N GLY A 181 27.42 -12.78 17.76
CA GLY A 181 26.52 -12.27 18.80
C GLY A 181 27.11 -11.26 19.80
N TYR A 182 28.27 -10.65 19.50
CA TYR A 182 28.85 -9.62 20.37
C TYR A 182 28.00 -8.32 20.35
N ARG A 183 27.44 -7.95 21.50
CA ARG A 183 26.78 -6.66 21.74
C ARG A 183 27.83 -5.69 22.29
N ARG A 184 28.07 -4.55 21.64
CA ARG A 184 28.74 -3.42 22.31
C ARG A 184 27.64 -2.67 23.05
N ASP A 185 27.60 -2.81 24.38
CA ASP A 185 26.84 -1.88 25.20
C ASP A 185 27.43 -0.49 24.96
N VAL A 186 26.60 0.41 24.44
CA VAL A 186 26.97 1.82 24.36
C VAL A 186 26.75 2.35 25.76
N ASP A 187 27.80 2.29 26.59
CA ASP A 187 27.83 3.04 27.83
C ASP A 187 27.54 4.50 27.50
N VAL A 188 26.43 4.99 28.04
CA VAL A 188 26.12 6.41 28.13
C VAL A 188 27.29 7.02 28.88
N ILE A 189 28.16 7.73 28.16
CA ILE A 189 29.15 8.60 28.78
C ILE A 189 28.34 9.78 29.33
N GLU A 190 27.92 9.67 30.59
CA GLU A 190 27.61 10.84 31.40
C GLU A 190 28.96 11.50 31.78
N GLU A 191 29.04 12.80 31.48
CA GLU A 191 30.08 13.80 31.76
C GLU A 191 31.27 13.93 30.80
#